data_AF-K1SZB3-F1
#
_entry.id   AF-K1SZB3-F1
#
_cell.length_a   1.000
_cell.length_b   1.000
_cell.length_c   1.000
_cell.angle_alpha   90.00
_cell.angle_beta   90.00
_cell.angle_gamma   90.00
#
_symmetry.space_group_name_H-M   'P 1'
#
loop_
_entity.id
_entity.type
_entity.pdbx_description
1 polymer ?
#
loop_
_entity_poly.entity_id
_entity_poly.type
_entity_poly.pdbx_seq_one_letter_code
_entity_poly.pdbx_strand_id
1 'polypeptide(L)'
;MEEQKDKYLRLSAEFDNYRKRTMKEKAELILNGGEKSISSILPIVDDFERALKNMETATDVAAVKEGVELIYNKFMSVLGQNGVKVIETKEQPLDTDYHEAIAVIPAPNEALKGKILDCVQTGYILNDKVIRHAKVVVGE
;
A
#
# COMPACT_ATOMS: atom_id res chain seq x y z
N MET A 1 -0.75 1.55 58.91
CA MET A 1 -1.37 0.56 57.99
C MET A 1 -2.46 1.19 57.12
N GLU A 2 -3.33 2.05 57.66
CA GLU A 2 -4.36 2.75 56.85
C GLU A 2 -3.77 3.66 55.77
N GLU A 3 -2.73 4.43 56.09
CA GLU A 3 -2.08 5.33 55.12
C GLU A 3 -1.48 4.60 53.91
N GLN A 4 -1.00 3.37 54.11
CA GLN A 4 -0.49 2.52 53.02
C GLN A 4 -1.62 1.89 52.21
N LYS A 5 -2.76 1.55 52.84
CA LYS A 5 -3.96 1.11 52.14
C LYS A 5 -4.56 2.22 51.28
N ASP A 6 -4.60 3.46 51.77
CA ASP A 6 -5.09 4.62 51.01
C ASP A 6 -4.18 4.92 49.80
N LYS A 7 -2.85 4.92 50.01
CA LYS A 7 -1.87 5.04 48.92
C LYS A 7 -2.03 3.93 47.88
N TYR A 8 -2.23 2.69 48.31
CA TYR A 8 -2.47 1.56 47.42
C TYR A 8 -3.77 1.70 46.62
N LEU A 9 -4.87 2.08 47.27
CA LEU A 9 -6.18 2.24 46.62
C LEU A 9 -6.14 3.38 45.59
N ARG A 10 -5.48 4.50 45.93
CA ARG A 10 -5.27 5.63 45.03
C ARG A 10 -4.42 5.24 43.82
N LEU A 11 -3.31 4.54 44.03
CA LEU A 11 -2.45 4.07 42.95
C LEU A 11 -3.18 3.07 42.04
N SER A 12 -3.99 2.17 42.61
CA SER A 12 -4.83 1.25 41.85
C SER A 12 -5.85 2.00 40.97
N ALA A 13 -6.48 3.04 41.51
CA ALA A 13 -7.44 3.86 40.77
C ALA A 13 -6.76 4.68 39.65
N GLU A 14 -5.59 5.27 39.93
CA GLU A 14 -4.77 5.97 38.93
C GLU A 14 -4.33 5.02 37.81
N PHE A 15 -3.91 3.81 38.16
CA PHE A 15 -3.54 2.78 37.19
C PHE A 15 -4.72 2.34 36.32
N ASP A 16 -5.90 2.13 36.90
CA ASP A 16 -7.10 1.79 36.14
C ASP A 16 -7.54 2.92 35.19
N ASN A 17 -7.45 4.18 35.64
CA ASN A 17 -7.72 5.35 34.81
C ASN A 17 -6.72 5.47 33.66
N TYR A 18 -5.42 5.28 33.95
CA TYR A 18 -4.37 5.25 32.94
C TYR A 18 -4.64 4.15 31.90
N ARG A 19 -4.92 2.92 32.35
CA ARG A 19 -5.21 1.77 31.49
C ARG A 19 -6.40 2.04 30.58
N LYS A 20 -7.51 2.58 31.10
CA LYS A 20 -8.70 2.95 30.31
C LYS A 20 -8.38 4.02 29.28
N ARG A 21 -7.63 5.06 29.66
CA ARG A 21 -7.20 6.13 28.75
C ARG A 21 -6.32 5.59 27.63
N THR A 22 -5.31 4.79 27.95
CA THR A 22 -4.40 4.19 26.97
C THR A 22 -5.14 3.25 26.00
N MET A 23 -6.11 2.47 26.50
CA MET A 23 -6.96 1.65 25.61
C MET A 23 -7.77 2.51 24.64
N LYS A 24 -8.32 3.62 25.10
CA LYS A 24 -9.06 4.56 24.26
C LYS A 24 -8.16 5.21 23.21
N GLU A 25 -7.01 5.74 23.60
CA GLU A 25 -6.03 6.34 22.68
C GLU A 25 -5.56 5.32 21.62
N LYS A 26 -5.28 4.08 22.03
CA LYS A 26 -4.91 3.01 21.09
C LYS A 26 -6.04 2.67 20.12
N ALA A 27 -7.28 2.65 20.59
CA ALA A 27 -8.44 2.42 19.73
C ALA A 27 -8.61 3.56 18.71
N GLU A 28 -8.44 4.81 19.14
CA GLU A 28 -8.47 5.99 18.26
C GLU A 28 -7.34 5.96 17.22
N LEU A 29 -6.13 5.58 17.61
CA LEU A 29 -5.00 5.41 16.68
C LEU A 29 -5.24 4.31 15.64
N ILE A 30 -5.87 3.20 16.03
CA ILE A 30 -6.22 2.13 15.09
C ILE A 30 -7.33 2.60 14.15
N LEU A 31 -8.36 3.26 14.69
CA LEU A 31 -9.49 3.75 13.92
C LEU A 31 -9.06 4.79 12.87
N ASN A 32 -8.16 5.71 13.25
CA ASN A 32 -7.73 6.83 12.42
C ASN A 32 -6.37 6.61 11.74
N GLY A 33 -5.75 5.43 11.90
CA GLY A 33 -4.38 5.17 11.40
C GLY A 33 -4.22 5.32 9.88
N GLY A 34 -5.31 5.21 9.12
CA GLY A 34 -5.33 5.43 7.66
C GLY A 34 -5.56 6.86 7.20
N GLU A 35 -5.84 7.80 8.12
CA GLU A 35 -6.24 9.18 7.79
C GLU A 35 -5.22 9.88 6.89
N LYS A 36 -3.92 9.80 7.23
CA LYS A 36 -2.85 10.40 6.43
C LYS A 36 -2.83 9.87 5.00
N SER A 37 -2.88 8.54 4.84
CA SER A 37 -2.83 7.88 3.54
C SER A 37 -4.04 8.24 2.68
N ILE A 38 -5.25 8.19 3.25
CA ILE A 38 -6.49 8.55 2.55
C ILE A 38 -6.47 10.02 2.15
N SER A 39 -6.09 10.91 3.08
CA SER A 39 -6.02 12.35 2.82
C SER A 39 -5.05 12.69 1.68
N SER A 40 -3.92 11.97 1.59
CA SER A 40 -2.95 12.16 0.51
C SER A 40 -3.47 11.76 -0.87
N ILE A 41 -4.49 10.90 -0.94
CA ILE A 41 -5.11 10.42 -2.19
C ILE A 41 -6.20 11.38 -2.67
N LEU A 42 -6.84 12.16 -1.80
CA LEU A 42 -7.94 13.08 -2.20
C LEU A 42 -7.56 14.01 -3.37
N PRO A 43 -6.35 14.63 -3.42
CA PRO A 43 -5.96 15.45 -4.57
C PRO A 43 -5.85 14.70 -5.90
N ILE A 44 -5.75 13.36 -5.90
CA ILE A 44 -5.81 12.55 -7.12
C ILE A 44 -7.27 12.36 -7.55
N VAL A 45 -8.19 12.19 -6.60
CA VAL A 45 -9.63 12.14 -6.86
C VAL A 45 -10.09 13.46 -7.51
N ASP A 46 -9.66 14.60 -6.96
CA ASP A 46 -9.96 15.92 -7.53
C ASP A 46 -9.48 16.05 -8.99
N ASP A 47 -8.31 15.48 -9.30
CA ASP A 47 -7.77 15.49 -10.65
C ASP A 47 -8.55 14.56 -11.59
N PHE A 48 -8.98 13.39 -11.11
CA PHE A 48 -9.89 12.51 -11.87
C PHE A 48 -11.23 13.19 -12.15
N GLU A 49 -11.84 13.83 -11.16
CA GLU A 49 -13.11 14.55 -11.35
C GLU A 49 -12.96 15.66 -12.40
N ARG A 50 -11.85 16.41 -12.35
CA ARG A 50 -11.54 17.43 -13.36
C ARG A 50 -11.34 16.81 -14.74
N ALA A 51 -10.60 15.70 -14.84
CA ALA A 51 -10.38 15.02 -16.11
C ALA A 51 -11.67 14.47 -16.70
N LEU A 52 -12.55 13.87 -15.89
CA LEU A 52 -13.84 13.35 -16.32
C LEU A 52 -14.73 14.45 -16.89
N LYS A 53 -14.80 15.62 -16.24
CA LYS A 53 -15.54 16.78 -16.77
C LYS A 53 -14.97 17.26 -18.10
N ASN A 54 -13.65 17.32 -18.23
CA ASN A 54 -13.00 17.74 -19.49
C ASN A 54 -13.24 16.72 -20.62
N MET A 55 -13.34 15.44 -20.30
CA MET A 55 -13.60 14.37 -21.27
C MET A 55 -14.99 14.45 -21.90
N GLU A 56 -15.99 15.03 -21.24
CA GLU A 56 -17.36 15.15 -21.79
C GLU A 56 -17.42 15.93 -23.11
N THR A 57 -16.47 16.83 -23.33
CA THR A 57 -16.39 17.68 -24.54
C THR A 57 -15.11 17.44 -25.33
N ALA A 58 -14.31 16.44 -24.94
CA ALA A 58 -13.03 16.15 -25.58
C ALA A 58 -13.23 15.47 -26.93
N THR A 59 -12.55 16.00 -27.95
CA THR A 59 -12.50 15.41 -29.30
C THR A 59 -11.14 14.80 -29.63
N ASP A 60 -10.11 15.13 -28.84
CA ASP A 60 -8.75 14.64 -28.99
C ASP A 60 -8.44 13.52 -27.98
N VAL A 61 -8.35 12.30 -28.49
CA VAL A 61 -8.01 11.10 -27.71
C VAL A 61 -6.58 11.15 -27.16
N ALA A 62 -5.65 11.78 -27.86
CA ALA A 62 -4.25 11.87 -27.41
C ALA A 62 -4.13 12.75 -26.16
N ALA A 63 -4.77 13.92 -26.17
CA ALA A 63 -4.84 14.81 -25.00
C ALA A 63 -5.52 14.14 -23.80
N VAL A 64 -6.59 13.36 -24.02
CA VAL A 64 -7.25 12.59 -22.96
C VAL A 64 -6.31 11.55 -22.36
N LYS A 65 -5.60 10.80 -23.21
CA LYS A 65 -4.62 9.78 -22.76
C LYS A 65 -3.52 10.41 -21.91
N GLU A 66 -2.95 11.54 -22.35
CA GLU A 66 -1.92 12.27 -21.61
C GLU A 66 -2.43 12.73 -20.24
N GLY A 67 -3.65 13.28 -20.18
CA GLY A 67 -4.27 13.68 -18.93
C GLY A 67 -4.42 12.53 -17.93
N VAL A 68 -4.85 11.35 -18.39
CA VAL A 68 -4.95 10.15 -17.55
C VAL A 68 -3.58 9.68 -17.08
N GLU A 69 -2.56 9.70 -17.95
CA GLU A 69 -1.19 9.32 -17.60
C GLU A 69 -0.58 10.25 -16.55
N LEU A 70 -0.84 11.55 -16.62
CA LEU A 70 -0.43 12.51 -15.59
C LEU A 70 -1.03 12.19 -14.22
N ILE A 71 -2.32 11.84 -14.17
CA ILE A 71 -2.99 11.46 -12.92
C ILE A 71 -2.41 10.16 -12.36
N TYR A 72 -2.17 9.17 -13.22
CA TYR A 72 -1.52 7.92 -12.82
C TYR A 72 -0.13 8.16 -12.22
N ASN A 73 0.70 8.98 -12.87
CA ASN A 73 2.04 9.31 -12.39
C ASN A 73 2.00 10.04 -11.04
N LYS A 74 1.05 10.97 -10.85
CA LYS A 74 0.80 11.62 -9.56
C LYS A 74 0.42 10.59 -8.49
N PHE A 75 -0.48 9.65 -8.82
CA PHE A 75 -0.91 8.59 -7.90
C PHE A 75 0.27 7.73 -7.46
N MET A 76 1.09 7.27 -8.40
CA MET A 76 2.30 6.49 -8.10
C MET A 76 3.30 7.25 -7.23
N SER A 77 3.48 8.55 -7.48
CA SER A 77 4.33 9.40 -6.63
C SER A 77 3.78 9.52 -5.20
N VAL A 78 2.48 9.70 -5.03
CA VAL A 78 1.84 9.77 -3.70
C VAL A 78 1.95 8.44 -2.97
N LEU A 79 1.75 7.32 -3.65
CA LEU A 79 1.98 5.98 -3.08
C LEU A 79 3.42 5.84 -2.58
N GLY A 80 4.41 6.24 -3.39
CA GLY A 80 5.82 6.28 -3.01
C GLY A 80 6.10 7.09 -1.74
N GLN A 81 5.52 8.29 -1.63
CA GLN A 81 5.63 9.15 -0.45
C GLN A 81 5.00 8.54 0.81
N ASN A 82 3.98 7.67 0.64
CA ASN A 82 3.37 6.91 1.72
C ASN A 82 4.10 5.58 2.01
N GLY A 83 5.28 5.36 1.43
CA GLY A 83 6.11 4.19 1.67
C GLY A 83 5.76 2.97 0.81
N VAL A 84 4.85 3.11 -0.17
CA VAL A 84 4.50 2.02 -1.08
C VAL A 84 5.50 1.95 -2.24
N LYS A 85 6.06 0.76 -2.49
CA LYS A 85 6.94 0.51 -3.64
C LYS A 85 6.45 -0.67 -4.45
N VAL A 86 6.71 -0.62 -5.76
CA VAL A 86 6.44 -1.73 -6.68
C VAL A 86 7.48 -2.83 -6.46
N ILE A 87 7.05 -4.09 -6.47
CA ILE A 87 7.95 -5.25 -6.52
C ILE A 87 8.46 -5.39 -7.95
N GLU A 88 9.78 -5.29 -8.13
CA GLU A 88 10.41 -5.47 -9.44
C GLU A 88 10.41 -6.96 -9.83
N THR A 89 9.87 -7.26 -11.00
CA THR A 89 9.69 -8.63 -11.49
C THR A 89 10.45 -8.91 -12.77
N LYS A 90 10.79 -7.88 -13.56
CA LYS A 90 11.37 -8.06 -14.88
C LYS A 90 12.77 -8.68 -14.79
N GLU A 91 12.94 -9.84 -15.44
CA GLU A 91 14.20 -10.59 -15.50
C GLU A 91 14.78 -11.02 -14.13
N GLN A 92 13.97 -10.92 -13.07
CA GLN A 92 14.35 -11.36 -11.73
C GLN A 92 14.10 -12.87 -11.56
N PRO A 93 14.87 -13.57 -10.72
CA PRO A 93 14.52 -14.92 -10.29
C PRO A 93 13.22 -14.91 -9.49
N LEU A 94 12.51 -16.05 -9.49
CA LEU A 94 11.37 -16.21 -8.59
C LEU A 94 11.85 -16.19 -7.13
N ASP A 95 11.27 -15.28 -6.35
CA ASP A 95 11.45 -15.21 -4.88
C ASP A 95 10.07 -15.29 -4.22
N THR A 96 9.80 -16.35 -3.47
CA THR A 96 8.49 -16.60 -2.84
C THR A 96 8.13 -15.61 -1.75
N ASP A 97 9.09 -14.87 -1.21
CA ASP A 97 8.82 -13.81 -0.24
C ASP A 97 8.12 -12.61 -0.90
N TYR A 98 8.29 -12.43 -2.22
CA TYR A 98 7.77 -11.29 -2.98
C TYR A 98 6.80 -11.68 -4.11
N HIS A 99 6.87 -12.93 -4.57
CA HIS A 99 6.22 -13.39 -5.79
C HIS A 99 5.31 -14.60 -5.54
N GLU A 100 4.20 -14.64 -6.27
CA GLU A 100 3.29 -15.77 -6.38
C GLU A 100 3.37 -16.30 -7.82
N ALA A 101 4.01 -17.46 -8.03
CA ALA A 101 4.06 -18.09 -9.34
C ALA A 101 2.69 -18.69 -9.67
N ILE A 102 2.01 -18.14 -10.67
CA ILE A 102 0.67 -18.61 -11.09
C ILE A 102 0.70 -19.54 -12.29
N ALA A 103 1.80 -19.53 -13.05
CA ALA A 103 2.05 -20.44 -14.15
C ALA A 103 3.55 -20.65 -14.34
N VAL A 104 3.89 -21.82 -14.86
CA VAL A 104 5.24 -22.19 -15.27
C VAL A 104 5.16 -22.62 -16.72
N ILE A 105 6.01 -22.07 -17.58
CA ILE A 105 6.03 -22.35 -19.02
C ILE A 105 7.46 -22.62 -19.49
N PRO A 106 7.66 -23.35 -20.61
CA PRO A 106 9.00 -23.57 -21.16
C PRO A 106 9.73 -22.24 -21.39
N ALA A 107 10.96 -22.13 -20.88
CA ALA A 107 11.76 -20.94 -21.06
C ALA A 107 12.11 -20.71 -22.55
N PRO A 108 12.00 -19.48 -23.08
CA PRO A 108 12.37 -19.19 -24.47
C PRO A 108 13.85 -19.45 -24.79
N ASN A 109 14.70 -19.41 -23.76
CA ASN A 109 16.12 -19.75 -23.82
C ASN A 109 16.63 -20.09 -22.42
N GLU A 110 17.82 -20.72 -22.36
CA GLU A 110 18.47 -21.14 -21.11
C GLU A 110 18.68 -19.99 -20.11
N ALA A 111 18.91 -18.75 -20.56
CA ALA A 111 19.15 -17.61 -19.66
C ALA A 111 17.91 -17.15 -18.89
N LEU A 112 16.72 -17.62 -19.28
CA LEU A 112 15.43 -17.31 -18.68
C LEU A 112 14.85 -18.46 -17.84
N LYS A 113 15.55 -19.60 -17.77
CA LYS A 113 15.17 -20.71 -16.90
C LYS A 113 15.22 -20.28 -15.43
N GLY A 114 14.14 -20.53 -14.69
CA GLY A 114 13.95 -20.11 -13.29
C GLY A 114 13.67 -18.62 -13.09
N LYS A 115 13.55 -17.82 -14.16
CA LYS A 115 13.27 -16.38 -14.09
C LYS A 115 11.83 -16.07 -14.39
N ILE A 116 11.40 -14.91 -13.90
CA ILE A 116 10.10 -14.35 -14.20
C ILE A 116 10.10 -13.88 -15.66
N LEU A 117 9.20 -14.47 -16.44
CA LEU A 117 8.97 -14.15 -17.84
C LEU A 117 7.93 -13.04 -18.01
N ASP A 118 6.91 -13.04 -17.15
CA ASP A 118 5.83 -12.06 -17.19
C ASP A 118 5.26 -11.79 -15.78
N CYS A 119 4.72 -10.58 -15.60
CA CYS A 119 4.09 -10.12 -14.37
C CYS A 119 2.62 -9.78 -14.65
N VAL A 120 1.75 -10.76 -14.40
CA VAL A 120 0.31 -10.66 -14.64
C VAL A 120 -0.37 -9.71 -13.66
N GLN A 121 0.15 -9.61 -12.43
CA GLN A 121 -0.33 -8.64 -11.44
C GLN A 121 0.86 -8.05 -10.67
N THR A 122 1.01 -6.74 -10.75
CA THR A 122 2.06 -6.00 -10.02
C THR A 122 1.93 -6.20 -8.51
N GLY A 123 3.04 -6.56 -7.86
CA GLY A 123 3.14 -6.65 -6.41
C GLY A 123 3.57 -5.33 -5.78
N TYR A 124 3.28 -5.17 -4.48
CA TYR A 124 3.57 -3.96 -3.73
C TYR A 124 4.06 -4.27 -2.31
N ILE A 125 5.03 -3.49 -1.86
CA ILE A 125 5.50 -3.45 -0.48
C ILE A 125 5.10 -2.11 0.14
N LEU A 126 4.72 -2.12 1.42
CA LEU A 126 4.53 -0.93 2.24
C LEU A 126 5.64 -0.92 3.31
N ASN A 127 6.53 0.04 3.21
CA ASN A 127 7.80 0.04 3.92
C ASN A 127 8.54 -1.28 3.63
N ASP A 128 8.69 -2.15 4.63
CA ASP A 128 9.37 -3.44 4.50
C ASP A 128 8.40 -4.63 4.45
N LYS A 129 7.08 -4.37 4.44
CA LYS A 129 6.06 -5.41 4.47
C LYS A 129 5.43 -5.61 3.10
N VAL A 130 5.43 -6.84 2.59
CA VAL A 130 4.64 -7.20 1.41
C VAL A 130 3.16 -7.07 1.72
N ILE A 131 2.49 -6.19 0.99
CA ILE A 131 1.03 -5.98 1.08
C ILE A 131 0.29 -6.63 -0.09
N ARG A 132 1.02 -6.96 -1.17
CA ARG A 132 0.54 -7.77 -2.28
C ARG A 132 1.72 -8.42 -2.99
N HIS A 133 1.75 -9.75 -3.06
CA HIS A 133 2.73 -10.46 -3.87
C HIS A 133 2.50 -10.18 -5.36
N ALA A 134 3.58 -10.12 -6.14
CA ALA A 134 3.44 -10.02 -7.59
C ALA A 134 3.08 -11.40 -8.16
N LYS A 135 2.01 -11.46 -8.97
CA LYS A 135 1.64 -12.71 -9.65
C LYS A 135 2.42 -12.83 -10.95
N VAL A 136 3.20 -13.89 -11.07
CA VAL A 136 4.21 -14.03 -12.11
C VAL A 136 4.10 -15.35 -12.87
N VAL A 137 4.58 -15.34 -14.10
CA VAL A 137 4.82 -16.53 -14.92
C VAL A 137 6.32 -16.79 -14.94
N VAL A 138 6.72 -18.03 -14.66
CA VAL A 138 8.14 -18.42 -14.53
C VAL A 138 8.54 -19.34 -15.67
N GLY A 139 9.76 -19.17 -16.16
CA GLY A 139 10.36 -20.06 -17.15
C GLY A 139 10.91 -21.33 -16.50
N GLU A 140 10.62 -22.50 -17.06
CA GLU A 140 11.23 -23.79 -16.70
C GLU A 140 12.11 -24.37 -17.82
#